data_AF-A0A518B0R0-F1
#
_entry.id   AF-A0A518B0R0-F1
#
_cell.length_a   1.000
_cell.length_b   1.000
_cell.length_c   1.000
_cell.angle_alpha   90.00
_cell.angle_beta   90.00
_cell.angle_gamma   90.00
#
_symmetry.space_group_name_H-M   'P 1'
#
loop_
_entity.id
_entity.type
_entity.pdbx_description
1 polymer ?
#
loop_
_entity_poly.entity_id
_entity_poly.type
_entity_poly.pdbx_seq_one_letter_code
_entity_poly.pdbx_strand_id
1 'polypeptide(L)'
;MTNVTVGQKVRVPLGTRVVGGVVIEDRGPIGVGGRHLFMVEIPNDPDEPDVVMRAEDELVKDTTPVTGLTEVEIQEFLENGGLVSILRRNMSGGRSQPSVWLCRSSLGNVTYTFDEERGLVGGLRIPFFSLKGERVFQPKVPEVVAFLVDGFGLSKHGANAVIRKVGTAP
;
A
#
# COMPACT_ATOMS: atom_id res chain seq x y z
N MET A 1 17.52 25.06 10.23
CA MET A 1 17.61 24.32 8.95
C MET A 1 17.19 22.90 9.25
N THR A 2 16.13 22.43 8.60
CA THR A 2 15.62 21.07 8.81
C THR A 2 16.35 20.19 7.83
N ASN A 3 17.46 19.56 8.24
CA ASN A 3 18.23 18.69 7.34
C ASN A 3 17.32 17.55 6.87
N VAL A 4 16.92 17.59 5.61
CA VAL A 4 16.18 16.51 4.94
C VAL A 4 17.18 15.51 4.38
N THR A 5 16.93 14.21 4.58
CA THR A 5 17.79 13.13 4.06
C THR A 5 17.02 12.13 3.21
N VAL A 6 17.71 11.44 2.31
CA VAL A 6 17.15 10.28 1.58
C VAL A 6 16.65 9.23 2.58
N GLY A 7 15.51 8.61 2.28
CA GLY A 7 14.77 7.70 3.15
C GLY A 7 13.86 8.38 4.18
N GLN A 8 13.93 9.71 4.32
CA GLN A 8 13.09 10.41 5.29
C GLN A 8 11.64 10.51 4.83
N LYS A 9 10.72 10.16 5.73
CA LYS A 9 9.28 10.43 5.56
C LYS A 9 9.01 11.92 5.69
N VAL A 10 8.34 12.48 4.68
CA VAL A 10 8.04 13.91 4.58
C VAL A 10 6.58 14.12 4.19
N ARG A 11 6.07 15.30 4.52
CA ARG A 11 4.76 15.82 4.12
C ARG A 11 5.00 16.90 3.08
N VAL A 12 4.34 16.79 1.93
CA VAL A 12 4.53 17.69 0.79
C VAL A 12 3.20 18.29 0.32
N PRO A 13 3.17 19.57 -0.08
CA PRO A 13 2.01 20.15 -0.71
C PRO A 13 1.84 19.57 -2.13
N LEU A 14 0.63 19.09 -2.41
CA LEU A 14 0.20 18.61 -3.72
C LEU A 14 -1.19 19.18 -4.03
N GLY A 15 -1.23 20.24 -4.85
CA GLY A 15 -2.45 21.02 -5.08
C GLY A 15 -2.95 21.64 -3.78
N THR A 16 -4.21 21.35 -3.42
CA THR A 16 -4.84 21.86 -2.18
C THR A 16 -4.64 20.94 -0.97
N ARG A 17 -3.91 19.83 -1.12
CA ARG A 17 -3.73 18.80 -0.08
C ARG A 17 -2.27 18.72 0.36
N VAL A 18 -2.07 18.20 1.57
CA VAL A 18 -0.76 17.79 2.07
C VAL A 18 -0.75 16.27 2.14
N VAL A 19 0.21 15.66 1.44
CA VAL A 19 0.33 14.21 1.30
C VAL A 19 1.65 13.73 1.88
N GLY A 20 1.66 12.52 2.44
CA GLY A 20 2.89 11.87 2.89
C GLY A 20 3.67 11.25 1.73
N GLY A 21 5.00 11.29 1.81
CA GLY A 21 5.92 10.68 0.85
C GLY A 21 7.27 10.35 1.48
N VAL A 22 8.17 9.77 0.69
CA VAL A 22 9.53 9.42 1.10
C VAL A 22 10.52 10.11 0.17
N VAL A 23 11.56 10.71 0.74
CA VAL A 23 12.65 11.29 -0.07
C VAL A 23 13.45 10.15 -0.68
N ILE A 24 13.51 10.08 -2.00
CA ILE A 24 14.21 9.02 -2.73
C ILE A 24 15.54 9.50 -3.34
N GLU A 25 15.68 10.81 -3.58
CA GLU A 25 16.90 11.37 -4.16
C GLU A 25 17.12 12.81 -3.65
N ASP A 26 18.38 13.13 -3.36
CA ASP A 26 18.86 14.49 -3.16
C ASP A 26 19.49 15.00 -4.47
N ARG A 27 18.93 16.08 -5.02
CA ARG A 27 19.36 16.66 -6.30
C ARG A 27 20.35 17.81 -6.13
N GLY A 28 20.70 18.20 -4.90
CA GLY A 28 21.59 19.30 -4.65
C GLY A 28 20.96 20.69 -4.85
N PRO A 29 21.76 21.77 -4.74
CA PRO A 29 21.32 23.17 -4.84
C PRO A 29 21.11 23.62 -6.29
N ILE A 30 20.36 22.85 -7.08
CA ILE A 30 20.14 23.10 -8.52
C ILE A 30 18.84 23.87 -8.82
N GLY A 31 18.06 24.24 -7.79
CA GLY A 31 16.85 25.03 -7.94
C GLY A 31 17.10 26.52 -8.19
N VAL A 32 16.05 27.24 -8.59
CA VAL A 32 16.12 28.70 -8.79
C VAL A 32 16.60 29.37 -7.50
N GLY A 33 17.65 30.20 -7.62
CA GLY A 33 18.28 30.85 -6.46
C GLY A 33 19.16 29.93 -5.61
N GLY A 34 19.58 28.77 -6.13
CA GLY A 34 20.40 27.80 -5.40
C GLY A 34 19.62 26.98 -4.37
N ARG A 35 18.29 26.91 -4.51
CA ARG A 35 17.44 26.10 -3.62
C ARG A 35 17.81 24.62 -3.74
N HIS A 36 17.89 23.96 -2.60
CA HIS A 36 18.11 22.53 -2.51
C HIS A 36 16.84 21.78 -2.94
N LEU A 37 16.95 20.90 -3.92
CA LEU A 37 15.82 20.14 -4.45
C LEU A 37 15.95 18.65 -4.11
N PHE A 38 14.81 18.03 -3.84
CA PHE A 38 14.69 16.61 -3.52
C PHE A 38 13.64 15.97 -4.42
N MET A 39 13.83 14.70 -4.75
CA MET A 39 12.78 13.87 -5.33
C MET A 39 12.07 13.11 -4.21
N VAL A 40 10.75 13.22 -4.21
CA VAL A 40 9.87 12.62 -3.21
C VAL A 40 8.93 11.66 -3.92
N GLU A 41 8.94 10.41 -3.49
CA GLU A 41 7.97 9.39 -3.90
C GLU A 41 6.72 9.50 -3.03
N ILE A 42 5.55 9.60 -3.66
CA ILE A 42 4.23 9.67 -3.03
C ILE A 42 3.48 8.40 -3.42
N PRO A 43 3.18 7.52 -2.46
CA PRO A 43 2.61 6.23 -2.77
C PRO A 43 1.08 6.27 -2.89
N ASN A 44 0.59 7.02 -3.87
CA ASN A 44 -0.84 7.11 -4.16
C ASN A 44 -1.35 5.83 -4.84
N ASP A 45 -0.60 5.31 -5.79
CA ASP A 45 -0.83 4.03 -6.44
C ASP A 45 0.26 3.03 -6.00
N PRO A 46 -0.10 1.77 -5.67
CA PRO A 46 0.86 0.77 -5.23
C PRO A 46 1.77 0.22 -6.35
N ASP A 47 1.38 0.38 -7.61
CA ASP A 47 2.10 -0.12 -8.77
C ASP A 47 2.86 0.99 -9.52
N GLU A 48 2.35 2.22 -9.45
CA GLU A 48 2.94 3.39 -10.10
C GLU A 48 2.95 4.60 -9.14
N PRO A 49 3.88 4.63 -8.16
CA PRO A 49 3.93 5.73 -7.21
C PRO A 49 4.28 7.04 -7.93
N ASP A 50 3.68 8.14 -7.49
CA ASP A 50 3.96 9.46 -8.04
C ASP A 50 5.33 9.93 -7.57
N VAL A 51 6.14 10.50 -8.47
CA VAL A 51 7.41 11.13 -8.09
C VAL A 51 7.33 12.62 -8.36
N VAL A 52 7.58 13.42 -7.32
CA VAL A 52 7.56 14.88 -7.41
C VAL A 52 8.88 15.48 -6.96
N MET A 53 9.28 16.57 -7.60
CA MET A 53 10.42 17.37 -7.16
C MET A 53 9.95 18.50 -6.25
N ARG A 54 10.59 18.66 -5.10
CA ARG A 54 10.24 19.69 -4.10
C ARG A 54 11.49 20.30 -3.50
N ALA A 55 11.39 21.57 -3.11
CA ALA A 55 12.46 22.24 -2.41
C ALA A 55 12.45 21.89 -0.91
N GLU A 56 13.61 21.93 -0.28
CA GLU A 56 13.78 21.60 1.15
C GLU A 56 12.80 22.33 2.07
N ASP A 57 12.57 23.63 1.82
CA ASP A 57 11.69 24.49 2.60
C ASP A 57 10.18 24.21 2.39
N GLU A 58 9.84 23.39 1.39
CA GLU A 58 8.48 22.88 1.16
C GLU A 58 8.25 21.51 1.82
N LEU A 59 9.31 20.89 2.35
CA LEU A 59 9.25 19.58 3.00
C LEU A 59 9.10 19.73 4.50
N VAL A 60 8.08 19.10 5.06
CA VAL A 60 7.91 18.99 6.51
C VAL A 60 8.17 17.55 6.91
N LYS A 61 9.03 17.32 7.93
CA LYS A 61 9.24 15.96 8.45
C LYS A 61 7.92 15.35 8.87
N ASP A 62 7.61 14.14 8.39
CA ASP A 62 6.43 13.44 8.85
C ASP A 62 6.72 12.83 10.22
N THR A 63 6.12 13.40 11.25
CA THR A 63 6.18 12.90 12.64
C THR A 63 4.89 12.19 13.04
N THR A 64 3.99 11.93 12.09
CA THR A 64 2.73 11.24 12.39
C THR A 64 3.05 9.83 12.89
N PRO A 65 2.60 9.44 14.09
CA PRO A 65 2.82 8.09 14.57
C PRO A 65 2.17 7.10 13.61
N VAL A 66 2.89 6.02 13.32
CA VAL A 66 2.36 4.93 12.51
C VAL A 66 1.33 4.18 13.36
N THR A 67 0.06 4.56 13.24
CA THR A 67 -1.05 3.79 13.79
C THR A 67 -1.26 2.53 12.98
N GLY A 68 -1.35 1.39 13.66
CA GLY A 68 -1.68 0.11 13.06
C GLY A 68 -3.04 0.12 12.35
N LEU A 69 -3.34 -0.98 11.66
CA LEU A 69 -4.62 -1.20 11.01
C LEU A 69 -5.52 -2.00 11.95
N THR A 70 -6.76 -1.55 12.14
CA THR A 70 -7.76 -2.32 12.87
C THR A 70 -8.41 -3.37 11.97
N GLU A 71 -8.97 -4.43 12.55
CA GLU A 71 -9.68 -5.47 11.80
C GLU A 71 -10.81 -4.90 10.94
N VAL A 72 -11.55 -3.92 11.46
CA VAL A 72 -12.67 -3.26 10.74
C VAL A 72 -12.16 -2.54 9.49
N GLU A 73 -11.10 -1.76 9.61
CA GLU A 73 -10.53 -1.03 8.47
C GLU A 73 -9.97 -1.97 7.40
N ILE A 74 -9.34 -3.07 7.82
CA ILE A 74 -8.85 -4.11 6.91
C ILE A 74 -10.03 -4.76 6.17
N GLN A 75 -11.07 -5.15 6.90
CA GLN A 75 -12.24 -5.79 6.33
C GLN A 75 -12.94 -4.86 5.32
N GLU A 76 -13.20 -3.60 5.68
CA GLU A 76 -13.81 -2.61 4.79
C GLU A 76 -13.02 -2.42 3.51
N PHE A 77 -11.70 -2.29 3.59
CA PHE A 77 -10.83 -2.17 2.42
C PHE A 77 -10.93 -3.39 1.50
N LEU A 78 -10.84 -4.59 2.07
CA LEU A 78 -10.85 -5.84 1.30
C LEU A 78 -12.22 -6.09 0.65
N GLU A 79 -13.30 -5.78 1.35
CA GLU A 79 -14.69 -5.87 0.87
C GLU A 79 -14.97 -4.93 -0.30
N ASN A 80 -14.34 -3.76 -0.33
CA ASN A 80 -14.55 -2.72 -1.35
C ASN A 80 -13.54 -2.80 -2.51
N GLY A 81 -13.15 -4.03 -2.89
CA GLY A 81 -12.31 -4.29 -4.07
C GLY A 81 -10.82 -4.44 -3.78
N GLY A 82 -10.38 -4.22 -2.53
CA GLY A 82 -8.99 -4.44 -2.12
C GLY A 82 -8.56 -5.89 -2.33
N LEU A 83 -9.39 -6.87 -1.95
CA LEU A 83 -9.04 -8.28 -2.13
C LEU A 83 -8.86 -8.65 -3.60
N VAL A 84 -9.77 -8.20 -4.47
CA VAL A 84 -9.71 -8.48 -5.91
C VAL A 84 -8.47 -7.85 -6.54
N SER A 85 -8.15 -6.62 -6.15
CA SER A 85 -6.95 -5.91 -6.63
C SER A 85 -5.67 -6.67 -6.27
N ILE A 86 -5.58 -7.16 -5.03
CA ILE A 86 -4.45 -7.97 -4.54
C ILE A 86 -4.36 -9.31 -5.30
N LEU A 87 -5.44 -10.09 -5.36
CA LEU A 87 -5.40 -11.43 -5.96
C LEU A 87 -5.09 -11.40 -7.46
N ARG A 88 -5.51 -10.34 -8.16
CA ARG A 88 -5.22 -10.15 -9.59
C ARG A 88 -3.72 -10.12 -9.90
N ARG A 89 -2.90 -9.71 -8.93
CA ARG A 89 -1.46 -9.53 -9.10
C ARG A 89 -0.69 -10.85 -9.18
N ASN A 90 -1.34 -11.98 -8.88
CA ASN A 90 -0.76 -13.32 -9.04
C ASN A 90 -1.62 -14.25 -9.93
N MET A 91 -2.09 -13.73 -11.08
CA MET A 91 -2.89 -14.50 -12.05
C MET A 91 -2.06 -15.28 -13.07
N SER A 92 -0.87 -14.81 -13.43
CA SER A 92 -0.02 -15.41 -14.46
C SER A 92 0.79 -16.61 -13.95
N GLY A 93 1.10 -16.63 -12.66
CA GLY A 93 1.90 -17.69 -12.05
C GLY A 93 3.37 -17.58 -12.46
N GLY A 94 4.28 -17.81 -11.52
CA GLY A 94 5.69 -17.63 -11.77
C GLY A 94 6.56 -18.09 -10.61
N ARG A 95 7.87 -18.12 -10.85
CA ARG A 95 8.88 -18.45 -9.82
C ARG A 95 8.94 -17.39 -8.71
N SER A 96 8.57 -16.15 -9.03
CA SER A 96 8.47 -15.06 -8.08
C SER A 96 6.99 -14.72 -7.86
N GLN A 97 6.42 -15.21 -6.76
CA GLN A 97 5.08 -14.82 -6.34
C GLN A 97 5.21 -13.62 -5.40
N PRO A 98 4.49 -12.52 -5.64
CA PRO A 98 4.57 -11.34 -4.80
C PRO A 98 4.03 -11.62 -3.40
N SER A 99 4.75 -11.15 -2.39
CA SER A 99 4.23 -10.95 -1.03
C SER A 99 3.56 -9.59 -0.94
N VAL A 100 2.48 -9.48 -0.18
CA VAL A 100 1.71 -8.25 -0.07
C VAL A 100 1.52 -7.86 1.39
N TRP A 101 1.58 -6.56 1.64
CA TRP A 101 1.28 -5.95 2.92
C TRP A 101 0.18 -4.92 2.75
N LEU A 102 -0.65 -4.76 3.78
CA LEU A 102 -1.54 -3.63 3.94
C LEU A 102 -0.81 -2.49 4.63
N CYS A 103 -1.08 -1.28 4.20
CA CYS A 103 -0.47 -0.07 4.74
C CYS A 103 -1.45 1.11 4.68
N ARG A 104 -1.00 2.26 5.17
CA ARG A 104 -1.71 3.53 5.02
C ARG A 104 -1.22 4.23 3.76
N SER A 105 -2.15 4.70 2.94
CA SER A 105 -1.87 5.64 1.87
C SER A 105 -1.41 6.99 2.41
N SER A 106 -0.95 7.86 1.52
CA SER A 106 -0.55 9.24 1.82
C SER A 106 -1.66 10.10 2.47
N LEU A 107 -2.92 9.67 2.34
CA LEU A 107 -4.12 10.28 2.92
C LEU A 107 -4.63 9.58 4.19
N GLY A 108 -3.98 8.49 4.63
CA GLY A 108 -4.39 7.73 5.81
C GLY A 108 -5.43 6.63 5.57
N ASN A 109 -5.92 6.46 4.34
CA ASN A 109 -6.79 5.33 3.98
C ASN A 109 -5.97 4.02 3.91
N VAL A 110 -6.61 2.88 4.15
CA VAL A 110 -5.99 1.57 3.94
C VAL A 110 -5.76 1.32 2.45
N THR A 111 -4.56 0.84 2.13
CA THR A 111 -4.18 0.35 0.79
C THR A 111 -3.24 -0.85 0.96
N TYR A 112 -2.67 -1.34 -0.14
CA TYR A 112 -1.66 -2.40 -0.12
C TYR A 112 -0.34 -1.91 -0.72
N THR A 113 0.72 -2.68 -0.50
CA THR A 113 2.06 -2.47 -1.05
C THR A 113 2.76 -3.81 -1.21
N PHE A 114 3.71 -3.89 -2.15
CA PHE A 114 4.62 -5.04 -2.31
C PHE A 114 6.00 -4.79 -1.68
N ASP A 115 6.21 -3.59 -1.16
CA ASP A 115 7.38 -3.20 -0.40
C ASP A 115 7.16 -3.47 1.09
N GLU A 116 8.02 -4.32 1.66
CA GLU A 116 8.01 -4.72 3.06
C GLU A 116 8.21 -3.53 4.01
N GLU A 117 9.08 -2.57 3.66
CA GLU A 117 9.40 -1.43 4.53
C GLU A 117 8.21 -0.49 4.74
N ARG A 118 7.24 -0.54 3.82
CA ARG A 118 6.00 0.22 3.87
C ARG A 118 4.85 -0.54 4.49
N GLY A 119 4.98 -1.86 4.64
CA GLY A 119 3.95 -2.74 5.17
C GLY A 119 3.68 -2.51 6.65
N LEU A 120 2.40 -2.57 7.05
CA LEU A 120 1.99 -2.57 8.46
C LEU A 120 1.52 -3.96 8.91
N VAL A 121 0.78 -4.65 8.05
CA VAL A 121 0.21 -5.98 8.32
C VAL A 121 0.28 -6.79 7.03
N GLY A 122 0.78 -8.03 7.04
CA GLY A 122 0.89 -8.85 5.83
C GLY A 122 2.21 -9.60 5.71
N GLY A 123 2.67 -9.75 4.48
CA GLY A 123 3.92 -10.42 4.10
C GLY A 123 3.73 -11.83 3.54
N LEU A 124 2.49 -12.32 3.49
CA LEU A 124 2.18 -13.58 2.83
C LEU A 124 2.14 -13.42 1.31
N ARG A 125 2.54 -14.51 0.64
CA ARG A 125 2.44 -14.65 -0.81
C ARG A 125 0.98 -14.68 -1.23
N ILE A 126 0.67 -13.95 -2.29
CA ILE A 126 -0.68 -13.93 -2.86
C ILE A 126 -1.04 -15.32 -3.39
N PRO A 127 -2.19 -15.91 -3.03
CA PRO A 127 -2.64 -17.19 -3.57
C PRO A 127 -2.71 -17.21 -5.11
N PHE A 128 -2.05 -18.18 -5.74
CA PHE A 128 -2.00 -18.28 -7.20
C PHE A 128 -3.35 -18.69 -7.79
N PHE A 129 -3.74 -18.02 -8.90
CA PHE A 129 -4.94 -18.34 -9.68
C PHE A 129 -6.22 -18.40 -8.84
N SER A 130 -6.36 -17.45 -7.92
CA SER A 130 -7.46 -17.41 -6.96
C SER A 130 -8.67 -16.58 -7.41
N LEU A 131 -8.61 -15.97 -8.59
CA LEU A 131 -9.74 -15.26 -9.20
C LEU A 131 -10.22 -15.94 -10.48
N LYS A 132 -11.53 -15.81 -10.73
CA LYS A 132 -12.16 -16.05 -12.01
C LYS A 132 -13.05 -14.86 -12.35
N GLY A 133 -12.54 -13.98 -13.21
CA GLY A 133 -13.10 -12.64 -13.38
C GLY A 133 -12.88 -11.79 -12.12
N GLU A 134 -13.95 -11.19 -11.60
CA GLU A 134 -13.94 -10.32 -10.41
C GLU A 134 -14.29 -11.06 -9.11
N ARG A 135 -14.31 -12.41 -9.13
CA ARG A 135 -14.77 -13.24 -8.01
C ARG A 135 -13.73 -14.27 -7.62
N VAL A 136 -13.75 -14.68 -6.36
CA VAL A 136 -12.86 -15.72 -5.85
C VAL A 136 -13.22 -17.06 -6.51
N PHE A 137 -12.22 -17.74 -7.05
CA PHE A 137 -12.41 -19.07 -7.64
C PHE A 137 -12.76 -20.06 -6.54
N GLN A 138 -13.92 -20.72 -6.65
CA GLN A 138 -14.52 -21.50 -5.56
C GLN A 138 -13.59 -22.59 -4.99
N PRO A 139 -12.83 -23.36 -5.79
CA PRO A 139 -11.86 -24.33 -5.27
C PRO A 139 -10.73 -23.70 -4.44
N LYS A 140 -10.47 -22.40 -4.59
CA LYS A 140 -9.43 -21.65 -3.89
C LYS A 140 -9.92 -20.94 -2.64
N VAL A 141 -11.21 -20.97 -2.33
CA VAL A 141 -11.77 -20.30 -1.15
C VAL A 141 -11.05 -20.67 0.16
N PRO A 142 -10.75 -21.94 0.48
CA PRO A 142 -10.05 -22.29 1.71
C PRO A 142 -8.65 -21.65 1.80
N GLU A 143 -7.93 -21.60 0.67
CA GLU A 143 -6.60 -21.00 0.58
C GLU A 143 -6.66 -19.48 0.75
N VAL A 144 -7.65 -18.81 0.13
CA VAL A 144 -7.85 -17.36 0.29
C VAL A 144 -8.28 -17.02 1.72
N VAL A 145 -9.12 -17.83 2.36
CA VAL A 145 -9.48 -17.62 3.77
C VAL A 145 -8.27 -17.75 4.68
N ALA A 146 -7.43 -18.78 4.48
CA ALA A 146 -6.18 -18.92 5.23
C ALA A 146 -5.26 -17.71 5.03
N PHE A 147 -5.09 -17.27 3.78
CA PHE A 147 -4.32 -16.07 3.45
C PHE A 147 -4.82 -14.81 4.18
N LEU A 148 -6.15 -14.61 4.26
CA LEU A 148 -6.74 -13.47 4.95
C LEU A 148 -6.54 -13.53 6.48
N VAL A 149 -6.66 -14.71 7.07
CA VAL A 149 -6.49 -14.92 8.51
C VAL A 149 -5.01 -14.80 8.90
N ASP A 150 -4.16 -15.57 8.23
CA ASP A 150 -2.75 -15.69 8.58
C ASP A 150 -1.94 -14.47 8.13
N GLY A 151 -2.36 -13.83 7.02
CA GLY A 151 -1.65 -12.68 6.45
C GLY A 151 -2.11 -11.36 7.03
N PHE A 152 -3.42 -11.15 7.13
CA PHE A 152 -3.96 -9.85 7.57
C PHE A 152 -4.52 -9.87 9.00
N GLY A 153 -4.43 -11.00 9.71
CA GLY A 153 -4.88 -11.12 11.09
C GLY A 153 -6.40 -11.03 11.24
N LEU A 154 -7.16 -11.23 10.16
CA LEU A 154 -8.62 -11.24 10.26
C LEU A 154 -9.09 -12.44 11.08
N SER A 155 -10.17 -12.25 11.85
CA SER A 155 -10.89 -13.39 12.39
C SER A 155 -11.44 -14.26 11.26
N LYS A 156 -11.64 -15.56 11.53
CA LYS A 156 -12.28 -16.45 10.56
C LYS A 156 -13.66 -15.94 10.13
N HIS A 157 -14.38 -15.27 11.03
CA HIS A 157 -15.65 -14.63 10.71
C HIS A 157 -15.47 -13.47 9.72
N GLY A 158 -14.55 -12.56 10.00
CA GLY A 158 -14.21 -11.43 9.12
C GLY A 158 -13.75 -11.88 7.74
N ALA A 159 -12.83 -12.86 7.66
CA ALA A 159 -12.38 -13.42 6.39
C ALA A 159 -13.54 -13.99 5.55
N ASN A 160 -14.46 -14.74 6.17
CA ASN A 160 -15.63 -15.26 5.46
C ASN A 160 -16.62 -14.15 5.05
N ALA A 161 -16.75 -13.08 5.82
CA ALA A 161 -17.54 -11.92 5.45
C ALA A 161 -17.00 -11.24 4.18
N VAL A 162 -15.67 -11.05 4.11
CA VAL A 162 -14.98 -10.54 2.91
C VAL A 162 -15.28 -11.42 1.70
N ILE A 163 -15.08 -12.75 1.80
CA ILE A 163 -15.33 -13.68 0.69
C ILE A 163 -16.79 -13.63 0.23
N ARG A 164 -17.74 -13.57 1.17
CA ARG A 164 -19.17 -13.46 0.86
C ARG A 164 -19.50 -12.16 0.13
N LYS A 165 -18.89 -11.05 0.52
CA LYS A 165 -19.09 -9.73 -0.10
C LYS A 165 -18.51 -9.66 -1.51
N VAL A 166 -17.29 -10.17 -1.71
CA VAL A 166 -16.61 -10.23 -3.01
C VAL A 166 -17.29 -11.24 -3.95
N GLY A 167 -17.81 -12.33 -3.39
CA GLY A 167 -18.48 -13.39 -4.12
C GLY A 167 -17.51 -14.43 -4.69
N THR A 168 -18.08 -15.57 -5.08
CA THR A 168 -17.35 -16.70 -5.64
C THR A 168 -17.81 -17.04 -7.05
N ALA A 169 -16.94 -17.69 -7.82
CA ALA A 169 -17.23 -18.22 -9.14
C ALA A 169 -16.80 -19.70 -9.22
N PRO A 170 -17.58 -20.55 -9.90
CA PRO A 170 -17.33 -21.98 -9.99
C PRO A 170 -16.07 -22.31 -10.78
#